data_AF-A0A5N5QSH2-F1
#
_entry.id   AF-A0A5N5QSH2-F1
#
_cell.length_a   1.000
_cell.length_b   1.000
_cell.length_c   1.000
_cell.angle_alpha   90.00
_cell.angle_beta   90.00
_cell.angle_gamma   90.00
#
_symmetry.space_group_name_H-M   'P 1'
#
loop_
_entity.id
_entity.type
_entity.pdbx_description
1 polymer ?
#
loop_
_entity_poly.entity_id
_entity_poly.type
_entity_poly.pdbx_seq_one_letter_code
_entity_poly.pdbx_strand_id
1 'polypeptide(L)'
;MTAFTLLVSGYTTIITALSFSPATSSLTTLSTSPAGVNPSWITAHPTNKSVIYATQETSAGSIMSFAVGQAGQLTQIATASTGGDSPAHMIATSSGSEVIAMNYGGGNGVNIPLKADKGHFGPAYPGIAFNGSGPNSGRQGSSHPHQVVEYGNEFLVPDLGADKIWRLTKSSSGALQNSGYILQPSGSGPRHVAVNGNTLYTLHELSNTLTQQAIPPLGSSAQPAVTASISIVPSDSPNPSALGAGELLLSSISSAFPTQYLYATNRGDTSDAITIVSIAGNTLKIVAQVRTNLNLLRGAVLSPGDGKYLVVGGQGDGGVVVYERINGGAGLKEVARTSGLQAPTSFVWL
;
A
#
# COMPACT_ATOMS: atom_id res chain seq x y z
N MET A 1 5.74 -11.61 -26.57
CA MET A 1 5.34 -10.71 -25.47
C MET A 1 6.59 -10.34 -24.70
N THR A 2 6.79 -9.06 -24.42
CA THR A 2 7.94 -8.54 -23.64
C THR A 2 7.84 -8.98 -22.18
N ALA A 3 8.97 -9.28 -21.56
CA ALA A 3 9.05 -9.52 -20.13
C ALA A 3 8.84 -8.21 -19.36
N PHE A 4 8.27 -8.31 -18.17
CA PHE A 4 8.12 -7.20 -17.23
C PHE A 4 9.29 -7.20 -16.24
N THR A 5 9.77 -6.02 -15.87
CA THR A 5 10.68 -5.89 -14.73
C THR A 5 9.88 -5.50 -13.50
N LEU A 6 10.07 -6.24 -12.41
CA LEU A 6 9.38 -6.07 -11.14
C LEU A 6 10.41 -5.85 -10.04
N LEU A 7 10.38 -4.70 -9.38
CA LEU A 7 11.14 -4.47 -8.16
C LEU A 7 10.38 -5.05 -6.96
N VAL A 8 11.11 -5.73 -6.08
CA VAL A 8 10.61 -6.36 -4.86
C VAL A 8 11.41 -5.83 -3.68
N SER A 9 10.73 -5.18 -2.74
CA SER A 9 11.29 -4.68 -1.49
C SER A 9 10.64 -5.36 -0.27
N GLY A 10 11.20 -5.18 0.91
CA GLY A 10 10.83 -5.98 2.07
C GLY A 10 11.56 -5.60 3.36
N TYR A 11 11.35 -6.39 4.41
CA TYR A 11 12.16 -6.33 5.63
C TYR A 11 13.49 -7.06 5.42
N THR A 12 14.38 -6.38 4.70
CA THR A 12 15.71 -6.86 4.31
C THR A 12 16.66 -5.66 4.14
N THR A 13 17.83 -5.84 3.56
CA THR A 13 18.80 -4.76 3.25
C THR A 13 18.97 -4.50 1.76
N ILE A 14 18.17 -5.18 0.94
CA ILE A 14 18.28 -5.18 -0.52
C ILE A 14 16.91 -4.96 -1.17
N ILE A 15 16.93 -4.43 -2.39
CA ILE A 15 15.79 -4.51 -3.31
C ILE A 15 16.20 -5.44 -4.46
N THR A 16 15.30 -6.34 -4.85
CA THR A 16 15.55 -7.32 -5.90
C THR A 16 14.72 -6.99 -7.14
N ALA A 17 15.34 -6.94 -8.32
CA ALA A 17 14.63 -6.88 -9.58
C ALA A 17 14.40 -8.28 -10.14
N LEU A 18 13.15 -8.58 -10.47
CA LEU A 18 12.73 -9.82 -11.12
C LEU A 18 12.32 -9.55 -12.56
N SER A 19 12.59 -10.51 -13.45
CA SER A 19 11.99 -10.61 -14.77
C SER A 19 10.78 -11.53 -14.69
N PHE A 20 9.60 -11.00 -14.98
CA PHE A 20 8.39 -11.78 -15.18
C PHE A 20 8.14 -11.97 -16.68
N SER A 21 8.17 -13.22 -17.14
CA SER A 21 7.84 -13.59 -18.52
C SER A 21 6.53 -14.37 -18.57
N PRO A 22 5.42 -13.75 -19.04
CA PRO A 22 4.15 -14.46 -19.19
C PRO A 22 4.20 -15.62 -20.18
N ALA A 23 5.06 -15.52 -21.21
CA ALA A 23 5.17 -16.54 -22.25
C ALA A 23 5.75 -17.86 -21.72
N THR A 24 6.57 -17.79 -20.67
CA THR A 24 7.25 -18.94 -20.07
C THR A 24 6.80 -19.20 -18.64
N SER A 25 5.81 -18.46 -18.14
CA SER A 25 5.31 -18.59 -16.76
C SER A 25 6.42 -18.55 -15.70
N SER A 26 7.39 -17.65 -15.87
CA SER A 26 8.61 -17.64 -15.06
C SER A 26 8.89 -16.30 -14.39
N LEU A 27 9.41 -16.37 -13.16
CA LEU A 27 10.02 -15.27 -12.41
C LEU A 27 11.49 -15.58 -12.20
N THR A 28 12.39 -14.73 -12.70
CA THR A 28 13.84 -14.91 -12.52
C THR A 28 14.46 -13.66 -11.95
N THR A 29 15.44 -13.82 -11.05
CA THR A 29 16.20 -12.68 -10.53
C THR A 29 17.06 -12.09 -11.63
N LEU A 30 16.87 -10.81 -11.91
CA LEU A 30 17.72 -10.03 -12.80
C LEU A 30 18.88 -9.41 -12.05
N SER A 31 18.57 -8.84 -10.88
CA SER A 31 19.57 -8.14 -10.09
C SER A 31 19.13 -7.93 -8.65
N THR A 32 20.10 -7.61 -7.80
CA THR A 32 19.91 -7.29 -6.39
C THR A 32 20.78 -6.07 -6.08
N SER A 33 20.19 -5.08 -5.41
CA SER A 33 20.88 -3.83 -5.09
C SER A 33 20.76 -3.52 -3.59
N PRO A 34 21.83 -3.03 -2.93
CA PRO A 34 21.74 -2.51 -1.56
C PRO A 34 20.71 -1.39 -1.48
N ALA A 35 19.89 -1.41 -0.42
CA ALA A 35 18.78 -0.48 -0.24
C ALA A 35 18.60 -0.04 1.22
N GLY A 36 19.70 0.06 1.96
CA GLY A 36 19.70 0.46 3.36
C GLY A 36 19.14 -0.63 4.28
N VAL A 37 18.34 -0.23 5.27
CA VAL A 37 17.73 -1.12 6.27
C VAL A 37 16.20 -1.05 6.17
N ASN A 38 15.57 -2.22 6.04
CA ASN A 38 14.11 -2.39 5.95
C ASN A 38 13.44 -1.46 4.92
N PRO A 39 13.73 -1.59 3.61
CA PRO A 39 12.99 -0.91 2.55
C PRO A 39 11.60 -1.51 2.38
N SER A 40 10.74 -1.37 3.40
CA SER A 40 9.47 -2.07 3.50
C SER A 40 8.40 -1.55 2.53
N TRP A 41 8.54 -0.32 2.05
CA TRP A 41 7.68 0.29 1.04
C TRP A 41 8.50 0.95 -0.05
N ILE A 42 8.08 0.78 -1.31
CA ILE A 42 8.68 1.44 -2.48
C ILE A 42 7.61 2.10 -3.34
N THR A 43 7.93 3.26 -3.91
CA THR A 43 7.09 3.97 -4.88
C THR A 43 7.93 4.50 -6.03
N ALA A 44 7.41 4.42 -7.25
CA ALA A 44 8.03 5.08 -8.40
C ALA A 44 7.70 6.57 -8.42
N HIS A 45 8.54 7.37 -9.07
CA HIS A 45 8.15 8.72 -9.47
C HIS A 45 7.06 8.65 -10.56
N PRO A 46 5.98 9.45 -10.48
CA PRO A 46 4.81 9.29 -11.36
C PRO A 46 5.11 9.47 -12.85
N THR A 47 6.13 10.25 -13.20
CA THR A 47 6.47 10.60 -14.59
C THR A 47 7.91 10.31 -14.99
N ASN A 48 8.77 9.88 -14.04
CA ASN A 48 10.18 9.61 -14.29
C ASN A 48 10.48 8.18 -13.85
N LYS A 49 10.32 7.24 -14.78
CA LYS A 49 10.52 5.81 -14.51
C LYS A 49 11.95 5.44 -14.12
N SER A 50 12.91 6.35 -14.30
CA SER A 50 14.30 6.15 -13.92
C SER A 50 14.56 6.45 -12.45
N VAL A 51 13.53 6.81 -11.66
CA VAL A 51 13.67 7.11 -10.22
C VAL A 51 12.59 6.40 -9.42
N ILE A 52 13.02 5.72 -8.35
CA ILE A 52 12.13 5.21 -7.31
C ILE A 52 12.57 5.70 -5.92
N TYR A 53 11.68 5.55 -4.95
CA TYR A 53 11.92 5.90 -3.57
C TYR A 53 11.57 4.72 -2.67
N ALA A 54 12.31 4.53 -1.60
CA ALA A 54 12.07 3.52 -0.58
C ALA A 54 11.96 4.18 0.81
N THR A 55 11.05 3.70 1.65
CA THR A 55 11.11 3.98 3.09
C THR A 55 12.29 3.24 3.71
N GLN A 56 12.77 3.68 4.87
CA GLN A 56 13.61 2.88 5.75
C GLN A 56 12.88 2.74 7.07
N GLU A 57 12.19 1.60 7.26
CA GLU A 57 11.31 1.37 8.40
C GLU A 57 12.12 0.98 9.63
N THR A 58 12.68 2.00 10.27
CA THR A 58 13.49 1.92 11.48
C THR A 58 13.07 3.03 12.46
N SER A 59 13.55 2.97 13.71
CA SER A 59 13.21 3.95 14.74
C SER A 59 13.64 5.38 14.38
N ALA A 60 14.81 5.53 13.75
CA ALA A 60 15.24 6.78 13.12
C ALA A 60 14.83 6.76 11.64
N GLY A 61 13.54 6.99 11.40
CA GLY A 61 12.92 6.89 10.08
C GLY A 61 13.59 7.78 9.03
N SER A 62 13.76 7.21 7.84
CA SER A 62 14.26 7.93 6.67
C SER A 62 13.64 7.39 5.39
N ILE A 63 13.91 8.08 4.28
CA ILE A 63 13.63 7.63 2.93
C ILE A 63 14.92 7.67 2.12
N MET A 64 15.01 6.80 1.12
CA MET A 64 16.08 6.79 0.13
C MET A 64 15.50 6.92 -1.27
N SER A 65 16.25 7.52 -2.17
CA SER A 65 15.96 7.56 -3.60
C SER A 65 17.00 6.77 -4.39
N PHE A 66 16.57 6.19 -5.50
CA PHE A 66 17.42 5.36 -6.34
C PHE A 66 17.23 5.69 -7.82
N ALA A 67 18.32 5.71 -8.56
CA ALA A 67 18.32 5.66 -10.02
C ALA A 67 18.07 4.22 -10.45
N VAL A 68 17.18 4.03 -11.42
CA VAL A 68 16.87 2.74 -12.04
C VAL A 68 17.71 2.60 -13.30
N GLY A 69 18.62 1.62 -13.30
CA GLY A 69 19.47 1.25 -14.42
C GLY A 69 18.92 0.09 -15.24
N GLN A 70 19.80 -0.48 -16.08
CA GLN A 70 19.47 -1.64 -16.88
C GLN A 70 19.12 -2.85 -16.00
N ALA A 71 18.15 -3.66 -16.45
CA ALA A 71 17.70 -4.86 -15.72
C ALA A 71 17.23 -4.59 -14.27
N GLY A 72 16.73 -3.37 -14.01
CA GLY A 72 16.19 -2.97 -12.72
C GLY A 72 17.24 -2.71 -11.64
N GLN A 73 18.54 -2.63 -12.00
CA GLN A 73 19.58 -2.32 -11.04
C GLN A 73 19.37 -0.95 -10.41
N LEU A 74 19.47 -0.87 -9.08
CA LEU A 74 19.28 0.38 -8.34
C LEU A 74 20.61 0.95 -7.88
N THR A 75 20.79 2.25 -8.08
CA THR A 75 21.91 3.02 -7.52
C THR A 75 21.35 4.10 -6.61
N GLN A 76 21.74 4.07 -5.33
CA GLN A 76 21.29 5.06 -4.36
C GLN A 76 21.74 6.47 -4.80
N ILE A 77 20.83 7.45 -4.70
CA ILE A 77 21.09 8.85 -5.01
C ILE A 77 21.18 9.67 -3.73
N ALA A 78 20.13 9.66 -2.90
CA ALA A 78 20.04 10.50 -1.72
C ALA A 78 19.29 9.80 -0.58
N THR A 79 19.42 10.38 0.61
CA THR A 79 18.64 10.01 1.79
C THR A 79 18.07 11.28 2.44
N ALA A 80 16.91 11.18 3.07
CA ALA A 80 16.32 12.24 3.88
C ALA A 80 15.64 11.63 5.12
N SER A 81 15.76 12.29 6.28
CA SER A 81 15.01 11.88 7.46
C SER A 81 13.52 12.16 7.28
N THR A 82 12.67 11.27 7.79
CA THR A 82 11.22 11.52 7.87
C THR A 82 10.82 12.25 9.15
N GLY A 83 11.77 12.49 10.07
CA GLY A 83 11.52 13.14 11.35
C GLY A 83 10.60 12.34 12.28
N GLY A 84 10.52 11.01 12.11
CA GLY A 84 9.68 10.14 12.93
C GLY A 84 10.15 8.69 12.93
N ASP A 85 9.34 7.81 13.52
CA ASP A 85 9.66 6.41 13.74
C ASP A 85 8.87 5.50 12.79
N SER A 86 9.58 4.57 12.14
CA SER A 86 9.05 3.49 11.32
C SER A 86 8.12 3.97 10.20
N PRO A 87 8.64 4.67 9.17
CA PRO A 87 7.86 5.07 8.00
C PRO A 87 7.30 3.84 7.27
N ALA A 88 5.99 3.64 7.39
CA ALA A 88 5.30 2.46 6.85
C ALA A 88 4.82 2.63 5.41
N HIS A 89 4.60 3.87 4.97
CA HIS A 89 4.12 4.16 3.62
C HIS A 89 4.57 5.53 3.14
N MET A 90 4.78 5.64 1.83
CA MET A 90 5.12 6.88 1.14
C MET A 90 4.49 6.92 -0.26
N ILE A 91 4.15 8.12 -0.71
CA ILE A 91 3.85 8.41 -2.12
C ILE A 91 4.82 9.46 -2.66
N ALA A 92 5.09 9.40 -3.97
CA ALA A 92 5.46 10.59 -4.73
C ALA A 92 4.15 11.24 -5.21
N THR A 93 3.96 12.54 -4.99
CA THR A 93 2.72 13.25 -5.36
C THR A 93 2.49 13.16 -6.87
N SER A 94 1.24 13.23 -7.32
CA SER A 94 0.87 13.17 -8.73
C SER A 94 1.59 14.22 -9.60
N SER A 95 1.90 15.38 -9.02
CA SER A 95 2.70 16.45 -9.62
C SER A 95 4.18 16.09 -9.84
N GLY A 96 4.70 15.04 -9.19
CA GLY A 96 6.11 14.67 -9.18
C GLY A 96 7.01 15.73 -8.54
N SER A 97 6.47 16.52 -7.60
CA SER A 97 7.20 17.63 -6.97
C SER A 97 7.62 17.33 -5.54
N GLU A 98 6.97 16.38 -4.87
CA GLU A 98 7.26 16.05 -3.47
C GLU A 98 7.07 14.56 -3.23
N VAL A 99 7.66 14.09 -2.13
CA VAL A 99 7.28 12.82 -1.50
C VAL A 99 6.59 13.11 -0.17
N ILE A 100 5.63 12.27 0.19
CA ILE A 100 4.91 12.35 1.46
C ILE A 100 5.03 11.00 2.16
N ALA A 101 5.55 10.99 3.38
CA ALA A 101 5.78 9.79 4.18
C ALA A 101 4.98 9.83 5.48
N MET A 102 4.46 8.68 5.90
CA MET A 102 3.74 8.48 7.16
C MET A 102 4.53 7.53 8.06
N ASN A 103 4.81 7.98 9.28
CA ASN A 103 5.59 7.29 10.30
C ASN A 103 4.63 6.57 11.26
N TYR A 104 4.55 5.24 11.13
CA TYR A 104 3.63 4.41 11.91
C TYR A 104 3.98 4.44 13.40
N GLY A 105 5.27 4.26 13.73
CA GLY A 105 5.73 4.24 15.13
C GLY A 105 5.70 5.62 15.78
N GLY A 106 5.88 6.67 14.98
CA GLY A 106 5.97 8.05 15.47
C GLY A 106 4.63 8.78 15.61
N GLY A 107 3.55 8.25 15.02
CA GLY A 107 2.26 8.96 15.00
C GLY A 107 2.34 10.30 14.25
N ASN A 108 3.18 10.40 13.21
CA ASN A 108 3.45 11.64 12.50
C ASN A 108 3.69 11.41 10.99
N GLY A 109 3.82 12.49 10.23
CA GLY A 109 4.16 12.45 8.81
C GLY A 109 4.89 13.69 8.35
N VAL A 110 5.40 13.66 7.11
CA VAL A 110 6.16 14.77 6.54
C VAL A 110 5.99 14.83 5.03
N ASN A 111 6.06 16.03 4.45
CA ASN A 111 6.26 16.23 3.02
C ASN A 111 7.65 16.82 2.72
N ILE A 112 8.30 16.28 1.70
CA ILE A 112 9.68 16.63 1.34
C ILE A 112 9.70 16.96 -0.16
N PRO A 113 10.08 18.19 -0.55
CA PRO A 113 10.24 18.55 -1.95
C PRO A 113 11.27 17.69 -2.67
N LEU A 114 11.05 17.44 -3.95
CA LEU A 114 12.01 16.85 -4.85
C LEU A 114 12.74 17.94 -5.64
N LYS A 115 14.06 17.84 -5.77
CA LYS A 115 14.85 18.71 -6.64
C LYS A 115 14.54 18.44 -8.11
N ALA A 116 15.10 19.25 -9.01
CA ALA A 116 14.83 19.17 -10.44
C ALA A 116 15.12 17.78 -11.05
N ASP A 117 16.16 17.10 -10.57
CA ASP A 117 16.54 15.75 -11.01
C ASP A 117 15.63 14.63 -10.49
N LYS A 118 14.68 14.95 -9.60
CA LYS A 118 13.76 14.03 -8.93
C LYS A 118 14.42 12.99 -8.01
N GLY A 119 15.73 12.81 -8.10
CA GLY A 119 16.50 11.91 -7.24
C GLY A 119 16.90 12.55 -5.92
N HIS A 120 17.18 13.85 -5.89
CA HIS A 120 17.59 14.53 -4.66
C HIS A 120 16.40 15.16 -3.94
N PHE A 121 16.45 15.12 -2.61
CA PHE A 121 15.47 15.76 -1.73
C PHE A 121 15.84 17.22 -1.45
N GLY A 122 14.84 18.09 -1.41
CA GLY A 122 14.93 19.45 -0.87
C GLY A 122 14.78 19.45 0.66
N PRO A 123 14.81 20.64 1.30
CA PRO A 123 14.56 20.76 2.73
C PRO A 123 13.15 20.27 3.07
N ALA A 124 13.05 19.35 4.04
CA ALA A 124 11.75 18.87 4.52
C ALA A 124 10.95 20.02 5.14
N TYR A 125 9.63 20.00 4.91
CA TYR A 125 8.72 20.86 5.65
C TYR A 125 8.62 20.44 7.11
N PRO A 126 8.09 21.31 8.00
CA PRO A 126 7.73 20.89 9.34
C PRO A 126 6.81 19.65 9.31
N GLY A 127 7.12 18.67 10.15
CA GLY A 127 6.32 17.46 10.28
C GLY A 127 4.94 17.76 10.87
N ILE A 128 3.97 16.91 10.54
CA ILE A 128 2.63 16.92 11.12
C ILE A 128 2.49 15.77 12.12
N ALA A 129 2.04 16.07 13.33
CA ALA A 129 1.76 15.06 14.35
C ALA A 129 0.26 14.73 14.41
N PHE A 130 -0.04 13.48 14.70
CA PHE A 130 -1.39 12.97 14.89
C PHE A 130 -1.57 12.51 16.33
N ASN A 131 -2.79 12.61 16.82
CA ASN A 131 -3.15 12.21 18.18
C ASN A 131 -4.41 11.35 18.18
N GLY A 132 -4.48 10.41 19.10
CA GLY A 132 -5.62 9.53 19.23
C GLY A 132 -5.20 8.17 19.77
N SER A 133 -6.21 7.41 20.16
CA SER A 133 -6.09 6.03 20.63
C SER A 133 -7.40 5.30 20.34
N GLY A 134 -7.35 3.99 20.45
CA GLY A 134 -8.47 3.08 20.25
C GLY A 134 -8.56 2.05 21.38
N PRO A 135 -9.58 1.20 21.38
CA PRO A 135 -9.85 0.28 22.49
C PRO A 135 -8.83 -0.88 22.63
N ASN A 136 -8.08 -1.21 21.57
CA ASN A 136 -7.08 -2.27 21.64
C ASN A 136 -5.77 -1.75 22.27
N SER A 137 -5.58 -1.97 23.58
CA SER A 137 -4.43 -1.46 24.33
C SER A 137 -3.06 -1.90 23.80
N GLY A 138 -2.98 -3.05 23.12
CA GLY A 138 -1.74 -3.56 22.54
C GLY A 138 -1.41 -3.01 21.15
N ARG A 139 -2.39 -2.42 20.45
CA ARG A 139 -2.24 -1.99 19.05
C ARG A 139 -2.67 -0.54 18.80
N GLN A 140 -3.35 0.10 19.74
CA GLN A 140 -4.02 1.39 19.59
C GLN A 140 -3.80 2.31 20.81
N GLY A 141 -2.66 2.16 21.51
CA GLY A 141 -2.29 3.03 22.62
C GLY A 141 -1.96 4.47 22.21
N SER A 142 -1.65 4.68 20.93
CA SER A 142 -1.35 5.98 20.30
C SER A 142 -1.76 5.95 18.83
N SER A 143 -1.62 7.09 18.14
CA SER A 143 -1.81 7.20 16.69
C SER A 143 -0.76 6.39 15.92
N HIS A 144 -1.19 5.74 14.85
CA HIS A 144 -0.40 4.92 13.94
C HIS A 144 -0.87 5.13 12.48
N PRO A 145 -0.49 6.26 11.83
CA PRO A 145 -0.83 6.51 10.43
C PRO A 145 -0.13 5.48 9.54
N HIS A 146 -0.90 4.73 8.76
CA HIS A 146 -0.39 3.56 8.05
C HIS A 146 -0.26 3.76 6.54
N GLN A 147 -1.08 4.64 5.93
CA GLN A 147 -1.04 4.93 4.50
C GLN A 147 -1.20 6.42 4.26
N VAL A 148 -0.82 6.90 3.08
CA VAL A 148 -1.22 8.21 2.56
C VAL A 148 -1.69 8.06 1.12
N VAL A 149 -2.88 8.60 0.83
CA VAL A 149 -3.50 8.58 -0.50
C VAL A 149 -3.84 10.00 -0.91
N GLU A 150 -3.38 10.42 -2.08
CA GLU A 150 -3.77 11.70 -2.68
C GLU A 150 -5.21 11.63 -3.20
N TYR A 151 -6.03 12.62 -2.85
CA TYR A 151 -7.44 12.70 -3.22
C TYR A 151 -7.83 14.13 -3.55
N GLY A 152 -7.87 14.46 -4.85
CA GLY A 152 -8.13 15.83 -5.29
C GLY A 152 -7.07 16.79 -4.74
N ASN A 153 -7.49 17.73 -3.87
CA ASN A 153 -6.61 18.72 -3.25
C ASN A 153 -6.26 18.39 -1.77
N GLU A 154 -6.59 17.18 -1.31
CA GLU A 154 -6.30 16.70 0.03
C GLU A 154 -5.57 15.35 0.01
N PHE A 155 -5.13 14.91 1.19
CA PHE A 155 -4.55 13.59 1.40
C PHE A 155 -5.31 12.86 2.50
N LEU A 156 -5.64 11.60 2.26
CA LEU A 156 -6.30 10.70 3.20
C LEU A 156 -5.27 9.81 3.88
N VAL A 157 -5.30 9.74 5.20
CA VAL A 157 -4.34 8.99 6.01
C VAL A 157 -5.10 8.08 6.98
N PRO A 158 -5.32 6.79 6.64
CA PRO A 158 -5.82 5.82 7.60
C PRO A 158 -4.87 5.68 8.80
N ASP A 159 -5.44 5.78 9.99
CA ASP A 159 -4.73 5.68 11.25
C ASP A 159 -5.26 4.51 12.08
N LEU A 160 -4.46 3.45 12.12
CA LEU A 160 -4.78 2.21 12.81
C LEU A 160 -5.03 2.47 14.29
N GLY A 161 -4.23 3.35 14.89
CA GLY A 161 -4.23 3.62 16.31
C GLY A 161 -5.40 4.48 16.78
N ALA A 162 -5.92 5.34 15.92
CA ALA A 162 -6.97 6.31 16.27
C ALA A 162 -8.38 5.99 15.74
N ASP A 163 -8.54 4.89 14.99
CA ASP A 163 -9.80 4.50 14.31
C ASP A 163 -10.39 5.63 13.44
N LYS A 164 -9.54 6.29 12.65
CA LYS A 164 -9.92 7.43 11.81
C LYS A 164 -9.16 7.44 10.50
N ILE A 165 -9.70 8.17 9.53
CA ILE A 165 -8.98 8.62 8.33
C ILE A 165 -8.72 10.11 8.50
N TRP A 166 -7.47 10.52 8.72
CA TRP A 166 -7.11 11.94 8.73
C TRP A 166 -7.21 12.53 7.33
N ARG A 167 -7.62 13.79 7.26
CA ARG A 167 -7.69 14.57 6.04
C ARG A 167 -6.68 15.69 6.12
N LEU A 168 -5.73 15.73 5.20
CA LEU A 168 -4.67 16.72 5.19
C LEU A 168 -4.77 17.62 3.97
N THR A 169 -4.45 18.89 4.13
CA THR A 169 -4.21 19.79 2.99
C THR A 169 -2.82 20.40 3.11
N LYS A 170 -2.48 21.27 2.16
CA LYS A 170 -1.27 22.09 2.20
C LYS A 170 -1.62 23.48 2.73
N SER A 171 -0.80 24.02 3.62
CA SER A 171 -0.86 25.42 4.04
C SER A 171 -0.30 26.33 2.92
N SER A 172 -0.34 27.66 3.13
CA SER A 172 0.25 28.61 2.20
C SER A 172 1.77 28.47 2.03
N SER A 173 2.47 27.85 3.00
CA SER A 173 3.90 27.55 2.87
C SER A 173 4.17 26.28 2.07
N GLY A 174 3.17 25.41 1.91
CA GLY A 174 3.31 24.06 1.35
C GLY A 174 3.48 22.95 2.40
N ALA A 175 3.52 23.28 3.69
CA ALA A 175 3.54 22.27 4.76
C ALA A 175 2.17 21.55 4.86
N LEU A 176 2.18 20.27 5.25
CA LEU A 176 0.94 19.55 5.58
C LEU A 176 0.24 20.18 6.80
N GLN A 177 -1.09 20.24 6.74
CA GLN A 177 -1.94 20.67 7.85
C GLN A 177 -3.17 19.76 8.00
N ASN A 178 -3.58 19.52 9.24
CA ASN A 178 -4.77 18.74 9.54
C ASN A 178 -6.03 19.55 9.17
N SER A 179 -6.90 18.96 8.35
CA SER A 179 -8.15 19.56 7.86
C SER A 179 -9.38 18.73 8.24
N GLY A 180 -9.26 17.90 9.27
CA GLY A 180 -10.33 17.08 9.84
C GLY A 180 -10.06 15.59 9.70
N TYR A 181 -11.10 14.80 9.95
CA TYR A 181 -11.04 13.34 9.88
C TYR A 181 -12.41 12.74 9.56
N ILE A 182 -12.39 11.48 9.13
CA ILE A 182 -13.57 10.64 8.97
C ILE A 182 -13.47 9.49 9.97
N LEU A 183 -14.46 9.35 10.85
CA LEU A 183 -14.52 8.30 11.87
C LEU A 183 -14.63 6.92 11.23
N GLN A 184 -13.95 5.94 11.82
CA GLN A 184 -14.06 4.51 11.48
C GLN A 184 -14.69 3.74 12.66
N PRO A 185 -15.16 2.50 12.44
CA PRO A 185 -15.68 1.68 13.53
C PRO A 185 -14.64 1.51 14.65
N SER A 186 -15.06 1.62 15.91
CA SER A 186 -14.13 1.53 17.04
C SER A 186 -13.47 0.15 17.12
N GLY A 187 -12.15 0.12 17.32
CA GLY A 187 -11.33 -1.09 17.35
C GLY A 187 -11.06 -1.70 15.98
N SER A 188 -11.45 -1.05 14.87
CA SER A 188 -11.31 -1.63 13.54
C SER A 188 -9.86 -1.58 13.05
N GLY A 189 -9.13 -0.52 13.37
CA GLY A 189 -7.75 -0.29 12.95
C GLY A 189 -7.63 -0.11 11.44
N PRO A 190 -8.04 1.04 10.86
CA PRO A 190 -7.95 1.29 9.43
C PRO A 190 -6.49 1.25 8.96
N ARG A 191 -6.21 0.47 7.92
CA ARG A 191 -4.86 0.21 7.42
C ARG A 191 -4.62 0.88 6.09
N HIS A 192 -5.28 0.39 5.03
CA HIS A 192 -5.18 0.91 3.67
C HIS A 192 -6.57 1.34 3.18
N VAL A 193 -6.60 2.35 2.31
CA VAL A 193 -7.81 2.89 1.71
C VAL A 193 -7.70 2.92 0.18
N ALA A 194 -8.84 2.78 -0.47
CA ALA A 194 -9.02 3.04 -1.89
C ALA A 194 -10.19 3.99 -2.10
N VAL A 195 -10.12 4.81 -3.15
CA VAL A 195 -11.13 5.83 -3.43
C VAL A 195 -11.68 5.67 -4.84
N ASN A 196 -13.00 5.78 -4.97
CA ASN A 196 -13.69 5.90 -6.26
C ASN A 196 -14.72 7.04 -6.21
N GLY A 197 -14.42 8.16 -6.87
CA GLY A 197 -15.23 9.39 -6.77
C GLY A 197 -15.27 9.89 -5.32
N ASN A 198 -16.47 9.94 -4.73
CA ASN A 198 -16.67 10.31 -3.32
C ASN A 198 -16.87 9.08 -2.42
N THR A 199 -16.57 7.87 -2.90
CA THR A 199 -16.68 6.64 -2.12
C THR A 199 -15.32 6.25 -1.59
N LEU A 200 -15.24 6.05 -0.27
CA LEU A 200 -14.08 5.55 0.44
C LEU A 200 -14.28 4.07 0.77
N TYR A 201 -13.32 3.26 0.37
CA TYR A 201 -13.19 1.88 0.81
C TYR A 201 -12.05 1.79 1.81
N THR A 202 -12.31 1.24 2.98
CA THR A 202 -11.30 1.13 4.05
C THR A 202 -11.15 -0.31 4.47
N LEU A 203 -9.92 -0.81 4.36
CA LEU A 203 -9.52 -2.11 4.87
C LEU A 203 -8.99 -1.95 6.30
N HIS A 204 -9.58 -2.70 7.21
CA HIS A 204 -9.34 -2.62 8.65
C HIS A 204 -8.48 -3.79 9.11
N GLU A 205 -7.27 -3.51 9.60
CA GLU A 205 -6.30 -4.54 10.00
C GLU A 205 -6.82 -5.40 11.15
N LEU A 206 -7.30 -4.76 12.22
CA LEU A 206 -7.60 -5.46 13.48
C LEU A 206 -8.91 -6.24 13.39
N SER A 207 -9.89 -5.70 12.67
CA SER A 207 -11.20 -6.35 12.51
C SER A 207 -11.30 -7.27 11.29
N ASN A 208 -10.32 -7.26 10.38
CA ASN A 208 -10.39 -7.98 9.08
C ASN A 208 -11.68 -7.69 8.30
N THR A 209 -12.09 -6.42 8.29
CA THR A 209 -13.27 -5.96 7.55
C THR A 209 -12.90 -4.99 6.45
N LEU A 210 -13.66 -5.03 5.36
CA LEU A 210 -13.66 -4.04 4.30
C LEU A 210 -14.97 -3.25 4.40
N THR A 211 -14.85 -1.95 4.55
CA THR A 211 -16.00 -1.04 4.70
C THR A 211 -16.10 -0.07 3.53
N GLN A 212 -17.30 0.41 3.28
CA GLN A 212 -17.62 1.46 2.34
C GLN A 212 -18.29 2.62 3.07
N GLN A 213 -17.89 3.85 2.77
CA GLN A 213 -18.52 5.07 3.27
C GLN A 213 -18.35 6.23 2.28
N ALA A 214 -19.13 7.29 2.43
CA ALA A 214 -18.94 8.51 1.64
C ALA A 214 -17.81 9.38 2.23
N ILE A 215 -17.05 10.04 1.36
CA ILE A 215 -16.14 11.12 1.74
C ILE A 215 -16.94 12.41 1.79
N PRO A 216 -17.12 13.03 2.98
CA PRO A 216 -17.82 14.31 3.07
C PRO A 216 -17.00 15.42 2.39
N PRO A 217 -17.64 16.49 1.88
CA PRO A 217 -16.91 17.64 1.35
C PRO A 217 -15.87 18.16 2.33
N LEU A 218 -14.75 18.68 1.82
CA LEU A 218 -13.70 19.26 2.65
C LEU A 218 -14.25 20.44 3.46
N GLY A 219 -13.90 20.50 4.75
CA GLY A 219 -14.43 21.49 5.70
C GLY A 219 -15.82 21.16 6.27
N SER A 220 -16.49 20.11 5.79
CA SER A 220 -17.73 19.61 6.40
C SER A 220 -17.43 18.90 7.73
N SER A 221 -18.29 19.12 8.73
CA SER A 221 -18.29 18.37 9.99
C SER A 221 -19.09 17.07 9.93
N ALA A 222 -19.74 16.78 8.78
CA ALA A 222 -20.52 15.56 8.60
C ALA A 222 -19.64 14.32 8.76
N GLN A 223 -20.18 13.29 9.42
CA GLN A 223 -19.56 11.97 9.56
C GLN A 223 -20.50 10.94 8.92
N PRO A 224 -20.35 10.68 7.61
CA PRO A 224 -21.18 9.71 6.92
C PRO A 224 -21.06 8.33 7.56
N ALA A 225 -22.18 7.63 7.73
CA ALA A 225 -22.18 6.28 8.24
C ALA A 225 -21.54 5.31 7.23
N VAL A 226 -21.00 4.20 7.73
CA VAL A 226 -20.60 3.05 6.92
C VAL A 226 -21.84 2.51 6.20
N THR A 227 -21.82 2.48 4.87
CA THR A 227 -22.93 2.03 4.03
C THR A 227 -22.86 0.55 3.68
N ALA A 228 -21.68 -0.05 3.71
CA ALA A 228 -21.49 -1.49 3.59
C ALA A 228 -20.27 -1.95 4.41
N SER A 229 -20.34 -3.17 4.95
CA SER A 229 -19.25 -3.81 5.69
C SER A 229 -19.27 -5.31 5.42
N ILE A 230 -18.12 -5.88 5.10
CA ILE A 230 -17.94 -7.32 4.93
C ILE A 230 -16.65 -7.77 5.61
N SER A 231 -16.64 -8.96 6.19
CA SER A 231 -15.41 -9.60 6.65
C SER A 231 -14.66 -10.17 5.45
N ILE A 232 -13.34 -9.99 5.41
CA ILE A 232 -12.47 -10.62 4.39
C ILE A 232 -11.84 -11.92 4.89
N VAL A 233 -12.21 -12.37 6.09
CA VAL A 233 -11.75 -13.65 6.66
C VAL A 233 -12.20 -14.79 5.74
N PRO A 234 -11.28 -15.67 5.31
CA PRO A 234 -11.65 -16.88 4.57
C PRO A 234 -12.61 -17.76 5.37
N SER A 235 -13.69 -18.21 4.73
CA SER A 235 -14.71 -19.04 5.39
C SER A 235 -14.20 -20.37 5.94
N ASP A 236 -13.09 -20.86 5.38
CA ASP A 236 -12.38 -22.08 5.73
C ASP A 236 -11.15 -21.81 6.63
N SER A 237 -11.01 -20.60 7.21
CA SER A 237 -9.89 -20.29 8.10
C SER A 237 -9.96 -21.11 9.40
N PRO A 238 -8.88 -21.83 9.78
CA PRO A 238 -8.82 -22.56 11.04
C PRO A 238 -8.67 -21.65 12.28
N ASN A 239 -8.22 -20.40 12.12
CA ASN A 239 -8.04 -19.47 13.24
C ASN A 239 -8.46 -18.03 12.87
N PRO A 240 -9.77 -17.79 12.66
CA PRO A 240 -10.27 -16.53 12.14
C PRO A 240 -9.95 -15.32 13.04
N SER A 241 -9.78 -15.53 14.35
CA SER A 241 -9.49 -14.48 15.33
C SER A 241 -8.02 -14.01 15.35
N ALA A 242 -7.10 -14.76 14.77
CA ALA A 242 -5.66 -14.42 14.76
C ALA A 242 -5.23 -13.64 13.51
N LEU A 243 -6.15 -13.49 12.55
CA LEU A 243 -5.87 -12.85 11.27
C LEU A 243 -5.70 -11.34 11.42
N GLY A 244 -4.95 -10.73 10.51
CA GLY A 244 -4.95 -9.29 10.28
C GLY A 244 -5.08 -8.98 8.79
N ALA A 245 -5.65 -7.83 8.42
CA ALA A 245 -5.68 -7.42 7.03
C ALA A 245 -4.32 -6.90 6.53
N GLY A 246 -4.06 -7.01 5.22
CA GLY A 246 -2.85 -6.55 4.55
C GLY A 246 -3.13 -5.44 3.54
N GLU A 247 -3.00 -5.74 2.26
CA GLU A 247 -3.09 -4.78 1.15
C GLU A 247 -4.53 -4.57 0.67
N LEU A 248 -4.85 -3.37 0.16
CA LEU A 248 -6.11 -3.08 -0.52
C LEU A 248 -5.85 -2.42 -1.87
N LEU A 249 -6.29 -3.05 -2.95
CA LEU A 249 -6.18 -2.52 -4.31
C LEU A 249 -7.56 -2.33 -4.92
N LEU A 250 -7.75 -1.24 -5.65
CA LEU A 250 -8.90 -1.03 -6.52
C LEU A 250 -8.45 -1.16 -7.98
N SER A 251 -9.05 -2.07 -8.74
CA SER A 251 -8.68 -2.22 -10.15
C SER A 251 -9.16 -1.05 -11.01
N SER A 252 -8.47 -0.80 -12.13
CA SER A 252 -9.02 0.03 -13.20
C SER A 252 -10.07 -0.72 -14.01
N ILE A 253 -10.91 0.02 -14.73
CA ILE A 253 -11.83 -0.51 -15.74
C ILE A 253 -11.13 -0.41 -17.11
N SER A 254 -11.24 -1.46 -17.92
CA SER A 254 -10.77 -1.50 -19.29
C SER A 254 -11.67 -2.37 -20.16
N SER A 255 -11.40 -2.46 -21.47
CA SER A 255 -12.11 -3.39 -22.34
C SER A 255 -11.91 -4.86 -21.95
N ALA A 256 -10.72 -5.22 -21.45
CA ALA A 256 -10.42 -6.56 -20.95
C ALA A 256 -11.02 -6.84 -19.56
N PHE A 257 -11.16 -5.79 -18.75
CA PHE A 257 -11.68 -5.85 -17.38
C PHE A 257 -12.79 -4.80 -17.19
N PRO A 258 -14.01 -5.06 -17.71
CA PRO A 258 -15.09 -4.06 -17.72
C PRO A 258 -15.71 -3.83 -16.34
N THR A 259 -15.46 -4.73 -15.38
CA THR A 259 -15.97 -4.62 -14.01
C THR A 259 -14.83 -4.26 -13.06
N GLN A 260 -15.11 -3.29 -12.20
CA GLN A 260 -14.18 -2.88 -11.15
C GLN A 260 -14.31 -3.80 -9.93
N TYR A 261 -13.17 -4.21 -9.38
CA TYR A 261 -13.09 -5.04 -8.18
C TYR A 261 -12.11 -4.45 -7.17
N LEU A 262 -12.36 -4.71 -5.89
CA LEU A 262 -11.38 -4.55 -4.82
C LEU A 262 -10.68 -5.90 -4.59
N TYR A 263 -9.37 -5.85 -4.33
CA TYR A 263 -8.56 -7.00 -3.97
C TYR A 263 -7.98 -6.70 -2.59
N ALA A 264 -8.37 -7.49 -1.59
CA ALA A 264 -7.93 -7.33 -0.22
C ALA A 264 -7.16 -8.58 0.23
N THR A 265 -6.01 -8.41 0.87
CA THR A 265 -5.28 -9.55 1.47
C THR A 265 -5.55 -9.67 2.97
N ASN A 266 -5.57 -10.90 3.48
CA ASN A 266 -5.44 -11.18 4.91
C ASN A 266 -4.05 -11.78 5.21
N ARG A 267 -3.71 -11.83 6.49
CA ARG A 267 -2.41 -12.25 6.99
C ARG A 267 -2.56 -13.07 8.27
N GLY A 268 -1.67 -14.04 8.43
CA GLY A 268 -1.55 -14.82 9.67
C GLY A 268 -2.42 -16.07 9.69
N ASP A 269 -2.86 -16.55 8.51
CA ASP A 269 -3.50 -17.85 8.38
C ASP A 269 -2.47 -18.97 8.10
N THR A 270 -2.94 -20.22 8.02
CA THR A 270 -2.14 -21.34 7.50
C THR A 270 -1.78 -21.19 6.02
N SER A 271 -2.63 -20.51 5.25
CA SER A 271 -2.39 -20.08 3.87
C SER A 271 -3.15 -18.79 3.63
N ASP A 272 -2.46 -17.66 3.56
CA ASP A 272 -3.12 -16.36 3.40
C ASP A 272 -3.84 -16.26 2.05
N ALA A 273 -4.89 -15.44 2.01
CA ALA A 273 -5.80 -15.34 0.89
C ALA A 273 -5.85 -13.93 0.29
N ILE A 274 -6.18 -13.90 -1.01
CA ILE A 274 -6.63 -12.70 -1.70
C ILE A 274 -8.15 -12.80 -1.82
N THR A 275 -8.88 -11.87 -1.21
CA THR A 275 -10.33 -11.75 -1.33
C THR A 275 -10.67 -10.75 -2.43
N ILE A 276 -11.44 -11.18 -3.43
CA ILE A 276 -11.92 -10.36 -4.55
C ILE A 276 -13.35 -9.93 -4.24
N VAL A 277 -13.59 -8.63 -4.27
CA VAL A 277 -14.87 -8.01 -3.87
C VAL A 277 -15.42 -7.20 -5.04
N SER A 278 -16.65 -7.52 -5.45
CA SER A 278 -17.41 -6.70 -6.41
C SER A 278 -18.06 -5.52 -5.71
N ILE A 279 -18.14 -4.41 -6.43
CA ILE A 279 -18.75 -3.16 -5.99
C ILE A 279 -20.05 -2.94 -6.78
N ALA A 280 -21.18 -2.82 -6.10
CA ALA A 280 -22.47 -2.50 -6.72
C ALA A 280 -23.23 -1.48 -5.88
N GLY A 281 -23.11 -0.19 -6.21
CA GLY A 281 -23.72 0.88 -5.42
C GLY A 281 -23.20 0.90 -3.98
N ASN A 282 -24.10 0.70 -3.00
CA ASN A 282 -23.77 0.59 -1.58
C ASN A 282 -23.69 -0.87 -1.12
N THR A 283 -23.19 -1.77 -1.96
CA THR A 283 -23.07 -3.20 -1.65
C THR A 283 -21.68 -3.71 -2.01
N LEU A 284 -21.06 -4.38 -1.05
CA LEU A 284 -19.84 -5.15 -1.21
C LEU A 284 -20.20 -6.64 -1.21
N LYS A 285 -19.71 -7.39 -2.19
CA LYS A 285 -19.91 -8.84 -2.27
C LYS A 285 -18.61 -9.54 -2.62
N ILE A 286 -18.24 -10.55 -1.82
CA ILE A 286 -17.13 -11.44 -2.15
C ILE A 286 -17.52 -12.27 -3.37
N VAL A 287 -16.67 -12.23 -4.40
CA VAL A 287 -16.84 -13.05 -5.62
C VAL A 287 -15.84 -14.20 -5.69
N ALA A 288 -14.69 -14.08 -5.02
CA ALA A 288 -13.72 -15.15 -4.87
C ALA A 288 -12.82 -14.94 -3.65
N GLN A 289 -12.29 -16.03 -3.10
CA GLN A 289 -11.16 -16.03 -2.17
C GLN A 289 -10.12 -17.02 -2.67
N VAL A 290 -8.89 -16.56 -2.86
CA VAL A 290 -7.81 -17.35 -3.47
C VAL A 290 -6.72 -17.56 -2.45
N ARG A 291 -6.55 -18.81 -2.00
CA ARG A 291 -5.44 -19.23 -1.13
C ARG A 291 -4.13 -19.17 -1.91
N THR A 292 -3.12 -18.54 -1.32
CA THR A 292 -1.87 -18.20 -2.04
C THR A 292 -0.71 -19.13 -1.73
N ASN A 293 -0.82 -19.93 -0.66
CA ASN A 293 0.28 -20.70 -0.10
C ASN A 293 1.52 -19.83 0.18
N LEU A 294 1.27 -18.58 0.55
CA LEU A 294 2.24 -17.66 1.11
C LEU A 294 1.78 -17.31 2.53
N ASN A 295 2.72 -16.79 3.32
CA ASN A 295 2.51 -16.44 4.72
C ASN A 295 2.86 -14.97 4.98
N LEU A 296 2.01 -14.28 5.72
CA LEU A 296 2.02 -12.83 5.99
C LEU A 296 1.99 -11.96 4.71
N LEU A 297 0.89 -12.03 3.95
CA LEU A 297 0.65 -11.22 2.72
C LEU A 297 0.50 -9.72 3.00
N ARG A 298 1.63 -9.02 3.08
CA ARG A 298 1.67 -7.60 3.47
C ARG A 298 1.60 -6.61 2.31
N GLY A 299 1.96 -7.05 1.10
CA GLY A 299 1.97 -6.21 -0.09
C GLY A 299 1.46 -6.93 -1.32
N ALA A 300 0.81 -6.15 -2.19
CA ALA A 300 0.35 -6.58 -3.49
C ALA A 300 0.33 -5.39 -4.45
N VAL A 301 0.44 -5.64 -5.76
CA VAL A 301 0.28 -4.58 -6.77
C VAL A 301 -0.24 -5.14 -8.09
N LEU A 302 -1.14 -4.41 -8.74
CA LEU A 302 -1.59 -4.70 -10.10
C LEU A 302 -0.56 -4.22 -11.12
N SER A 303 -0.42 -4.94 -12.23
CA SER A 303 0.45 -4.52 -13.34
C SER A 303 -0.03 -3.20 -13.96
N PRO A 304 0.84 -2.47 -14.68
CA PRO A 304 0.42 -1.29 -15.44
C PRO A 304 -0.64 -1.61 -16.50
N GLY A 305 -1.24 -0.55 -17.07
CA GLY A 305 -2.23 -0.66 -18.14
C GLY A 305 -3.58 -1.14 -17.64
N ASP A 306 -4.04 -2.29 -18.13
CA ASP A 306 -5.31 -2.89 -17.76
C ASP A 306 -5.27 -3.66 -16.42
N GLY A 307 -4.09 -3.72 -15.79
CA GLY A 307 -3.90 -4.45 -14.55
C GLY A 307 -4.01 -5.96 -14.72
N LYS A 308 -3.68 -6.51 -15.88
CA LYS A 308 -3.82 -7.95 -16.18
C LYS A 308 -3.20 -8.88 -15.14
N TYR A 309 -2.07 -8.50 -14.55
CA TYR A 309 -1.39 -9.33 -13.56
C TYR A 309 -1.47 -8.71 -12.16
N LEU A 310 -1.51 -9.56 -11.14
CA LEU A 310 -1.46 -9.20 -9.72
C LEU A 310 -0.24 -9.89 -9.11
N VAL A 311 0.64 -9.12 -8.50
CA VAL A 311 1.78 -9.66 -7.73
C VAL A 311 1.46 -9.59 -6.25
N VAL A 312 1.83 -10.63 -5.51
CA VAL A 312 1.78 -10.69 -4.04
C VAL A 312 3.08 -11.27 -3.47
N GLY A 313 3.41 -10.91 -2.23
CA GLY A 313 4.57 -11.44 -1.50
C GLY A 313 4.21 -11.96 -0.12
N GLY A 314 4.90 -13.02 0.31
CA GLY A 314 4.80 -13.56 1.66
C GLY A 314 5.90 -13.04 2.56
N GLN A 315 5.60 -12.16 3.51
CA GLN A 315 6.59 -11.61 4.43
C GLN A 315 7.21 -12.68 5.35
N GLY A 316 6.42 -13.69 5.78
CA GLY A 316 6.83 -14.65 6.81
C GLY A 316 7.88 -15.63 6.31
N ASP A 317 7.49 -16.47 5.34
CA ASP A 317 8.36 -17.52 4.78
C ASP A 317 9.10 -17.08 3.51
N GLY A 318 8.82 -15.86 3.03
CA GLY A 318 9.37 -15.35 1.78
C GLY A 318 8.59 -15.77 0.53
N GLY A 319 9.08 -15.31 -0.62
CA GLY A 319 8.56 -15.67 -1.94
C GLY A 319 7.53 -14.69 -2.52
N VAL A 320 7.40 -14.76 -3.84
CA VAL A 320 6.58 -13.87 -4.66
C VAL A 320 5.79 -14.71 -5.66
N VAL A 321 4.51 -14.37 -5.84
CA VAL A 321 3.61 -15.04 -6.78
C VAL A 321 2.97 -14.00 -7.70
N VAL A 322 2.93 -14.30 -8.99
CA VAL A 322 2.19 -13.54 -9.99
C VAL A 322 0.95 -14.32 -10.39
N TYR A 323 -0.20 -13.67 -10.31
CA TYR A 323 -1.47 -14.16 -10.80
C TYR A 323 -1.88 -13.40 -12.07
N GLU A 324 -2.47 -14.09 -13.04
CA GLU A 324 -3.27 -13.49 -14.11
C GLU A 324 -4.70 -13.31 -13.62
N ARG A 325 -5.28 -12.12 -13.82
CA ARG A 325 -6.71 -11.90 -13.63
C ARG A 325 -7.49 -12.55 -14.76
N ILE A 326 -8.40 -13.43 -14.39
CA ILE A 326 -9.26 -14.18 -15.31
C ILE A 326 -10.73 -13.85 -15.05
N ASN A 327 -11.62 -14.30 -15.93
CA ASN A 327 -13.08 -14.10 -15.81
C ASN A 327 -13.47 -12.63 -15.62
N GLY A 328 -12.90 -11.74 -16.44
CA GLY A 328 -13.13 -10.29 -16.34
C GLY A 328 -12.63 -9.65 -15.04
N GLY A 329 -11.76 -10.33 -14.29
CA GLY A 329 -11.21 -9.88 -13.00
C GLY A 329 -11.85 -10.53 -11.78
N ALA A 330 -12.87 -11.37 -11.96
CA ALA A 330 -13.53 -12.07 -10.84
C ALA A 330 -12.75 -13.31 -10.34
N GLY A 331 -11.61 -13.63 -10.95
CA GLY A 331 -10.76 -14.75 -10.52
C GLY A 331 -9.28 -14.49 -10.78
N LEU A 332 -8.44 -15.34 -10.17
CA LEU A 332 -6.99 -15.30 -10.30
C LEU A 332 -6.46 -16.69 -10.68
N LYS A 333 -5.49 -16.72 -11.59
CA LYS A 333 -4.75 -17.93 -11.98
C LYS A 333 -3.27 -17.71 -11.69
N GLU A 334 -2.65 -18.56 -10.89
CA GLU A 334 -1.19 -18.50 -10.69
C GLU A 334 -0.48 -18.73 -12.03
N VAL A 335 0.41 -17.82 -12.40
CA VAL A 335 1.16 -17.89 -13.68
C VAL A 335 2.66 -17.87 -13.49
N ALA A 336 3.18 -17.45 -12.34
CA ALA A 336 4.59 -17.59 -11.99
C ALA A 336 4.78 -17.50 -10.47
N ARG A 337 5.82 -18.15 -9.97
CA ARG A 337 6.23 -18.13 -8.57
C ARG A 337 7.74 -18.13 -8.47
N THR A 338 8.27 -17.47 -7.45
CA THR A 338 9.64 -17.65 -6.98
C THR A 338 9.67 -17.72 -5.46
N SER A 339 10.58 -18.53 -4.93
CA SER A 339 10.84 -18.70 -3.50
C SER A 339 12.19 -18.11 -3.12
N GLY A 340 12.48 -17.99 -1.82
CA GLY A 340 13.80 -17.59 -1.34
C GLY A 340 14.07 -16.07 -1.32
N LEU A 341 13.10 -15.25 -1.74
CA LEU A 341 13.12 -13.81 -1.47
C LEU A 341 12.70 -13.56 -0.02
N GLN A 342 13.58 -12.94 0.76
CA GLN A 342 13.34 -12.67 2.17
C GLN A 342 12.29 -11.57 2.35
N ALA A 343 11.25 -11.90 3.11
CA ALA A 343 10.25 -10.97 3.63
C ALA A 343 9.74 -9.87 2.68
N PRO A 344 9.29 -10.19 1.44
CA PRO A 344 8.75 -9.21 0.50
C PRO A 344 7.46 -8.56 1.01
N THR A 345 7.39 -7.23 0.91
CA THR A 345 6.25 -6.42 1.39
C THR A 345 5.81 -5.32 0.46
N SER A 346 6.56 -4.98 -0.60
CA SER A 346 6.17 -3.94 -1.55
C SER A 346 6.79 -4.17 -2.93
N PHE A 347 6.15 -3.60 -3.95
CA PHE A 347 6.38 -3.94 -5.35
C PHE A 347 6.23 -2.73 -6.27
N VAL A 348 7.10 -2.62 -7.29
CA VAL A 348 6.97 -1.63 -8.37
C VAL A 348 7.23 -2.30 -9.71
N TRP A 349 6.32 -2.10 -10.67
CA TRP A 349 6.54 -2.45 -12.08
C TRP A 349 7.25 -1.31 -12.81
N LEU A 350 8.30 -1.61 -13.57
CA LEU A 350 9.06 -0.63 -14.36
C LEU A 350 8.54 -0.54 -15.82
#